data_AF-A0A7S1Z9D1-F1
#
_entry.id   AF-A0A7S1Z9D1-F1
#
_cell.length_a   1.000
_cell.length_b   1.000
_cell.length_c   1.000
_cell.angle_alpha   90.00
_cell.angle_beta   90.00
_cell.angle_gamma   90.00
#
_symmetry.space_group_name_H-M   'P 1'
#
loop_
_entity.id
_entity.type
_entity.pdbx_description
1 polymer ?
#
loop_
_entity_poly.entity_id
_entity_poly.type
_entity_poly.pdbx_seq_one_letter_code
_entity_poly.pdbx_strand_id
1 'polypeptide(L)'
;VGDGADELFGGYSFMWGSEDDEAEWKEKRDKMCAAWTFSTEELAAMYGMRQHSPYTEPGTVKWAIENTGRSDCVGRRPIRLVYGGDRTDHMTGKVILREAYETVSSWRRKDPIEVGSGVTVIGHDPYWKDQISDEEFEKEAAELLTRGYRIRGKEYLANFREFERCFGRDGAEQSDIERLGLGEGCVDCCFDIGE
;
A
#
# COMPACT_ATOMS: atom_id res chain seq x y z
N VAL A 1 -4.56 14.48 -0.97
CA VAL A 1 -3.40 13.55 -0.84
C VAL A 1 -2.98 13.07 -2.21
N GLY A 2 -1.88 12.29 -2.30
CA GLY A 2 -1.33 11.79 -3.56
C GLY A 2 -1.68 10.32 -3.85
N ASP A 3 -2.68 9.78 -3.17
CA ASP A 3 -3.13 8.38 -3.27
C ASP A 3 -3.49 8.03 -4.72
N GLY A 4 -3.13 6.83 -5.19
CA GLY A 4 -3.36 6.40 -6.57
C GLY A 4 -2.23 6.75 -7.55
N ALA A 5 -1.31 7.66 -7.19
CA ALA A 5 -0.22 8.05 -8.10
C ALA A 5 0.82 6.94 -8.32
N ASP A 6 1.12 6.14 -7.29
CA ASP A 6 2.07 5.04 -7.42
C ASP A 6 1.47 3.90 -8.25
N GLU A 7 0.17 3.65 -8.11
CA GLU A 7 -0.60 2.66 -8.86
C GLU A 7 -0.75 3.06 -10.33
N LEU A 8 -1.16 4.31 -10.63
CA LEU A 8 -1.37 4.78 -12.01
C LEU A 8 -0.08 4.88 -12.82
N PHE A 9 1.00 5.37 -12.20
CA PHE A 9 2.22 5.77 -12.92
C PHE A 9 3.45 4.94 -12.53
N GLY A 10 3.23 3.73 -11.99
CA GLY A 10 4.29 2.74 -11.78
C GLY A 10 5.31 3.14 -10.70
N GLY A 11 4.86 3.76 -9.62
CA GLY A 11 5.72 4.23 -8.53
C GLY A 11 6.28 3.11 -7.64
N TYR A 12 5.66 1.93 -7.62
CA TYR A 12 6.18 0.76 -6.91
C TYR A 12 7.22 0.01 -7.75
N SER A 13 8.36 -0.32 -7.15
CA SER A 13 9.43 -1.05 -7.84
C SER A 13 9.02 -2.43 -8.34
N PHE A 14 8.12 -3.11 -7.61
CA PHE A 14 7.59 -4.40 -8.04
C PHE A 14 6.73 -4.30 -9.31
N MET A 15 6.25 -3.11 -9.68
CA MET A 15 5.47 -2.91 -10.90
C MET A 15 6.35 -2.74 -12.14
N TRP A 16 7.64 -2.46 -12.01
CA TRP A 16 8.46 -2.02 -13.14
C TRP A 16 8.64 -3.08 -14.24
N GLY A 17 8.48 -4.37 -13.91
CA GLY A 17 8.60 -5.47 -14.88
C GLY A 17 9.96 -5.50 -15.58
N SER A 18 10.04 -6.28 -16.66
CA SER A 18 11.16 -6.21 -17.62
C SER A 18 11.00 -5.00 -18.54
N GLU A 19 12.10 -4.48 -19.10
CA GLU A 19 12.04 -3.27 -19.95
C GLU A 19 11.12 -3.41 -21.16
N ASP A 20 11.02 -4.63 -21.70
CA ASP A 20 10.29 -4.95 -22.94
C ASP A 20 8.85 -5.45 -22.72
N ASP A 21 8.37 -5.57 -21.47
CA ASP A 21 7.04 -6.12 -21.19
C ASP A 21 6.00 -5.05 -20.85
N GLU A 22 5.59 -4.32 -21.88
CA GLU A 22 4.56 -3.29 -21.78
C GLU A 22 3.16 -3.86 -21.46
N ALA A 23 2.88 -5.08 -21.95
CA ALA A 23 1.60 -5.74 -21.71
C ALA A 23 1.46 -6.19 -20.25
N GLU A 24 2.48 -6.83 -19.67
CA GLU A 24 2.50 -7.23 -18.26
C GLU A 24 2.38 -6.00 -17.35
N TRP A 25 3.14 -4.94 -17.64
CA TRP A 25 3.07 -3.70 -16.85
C TRP A 25 1.66 -3.11 -16.87
N LYS A 26 1.03 -3.07 -18.05
CA LYS A 26 -0.32 -2.52 -18.22
C LYS A 26 -1.37 -3.36 -17.50
N GLU A 27 -1.32 -4.68 -17.65
CA GLU A 27 -2.23 -5.59 -16.93
C GLU A 27 -2.11 -5.40 -15.41
N LYS A 28 -0.88 -5.29 -14.91
CA LYS A 28 -0.63 -5.08 -13.49
C LYS A 28 -1.13 -3.73 -12.99
N ARG A 29 -0.87 -2.65 -13.73
CA ARG A 29 -1.40 -1.31 -13.46
C ARG A 29 -2.92 -1.35 -13.40
N ASP A 30 -3.56 -1.87 -14.44
CA ASP A 30 -5.02 -1.84 -14.58
C ASP A 30 -5.69 -2.66 -13.46
N LYS A 31 -5.11 -3.81 -13.07
CA LYS A 31 -5.56 -4.58 -11.89
C LYS A 31 -5.45 -3.80 -10.58
N MET A 32 -4.32 -3.11 -10.36
CA MET A 32 -4.15 -2.30 -9.14
C MET A 32 -5.10 -1.11 -9.10
N CYS A 33 -5.38 -0.49 -10.25
CA CYS A 33 -6.27 0.67 -10.32
C CYS A 33 -7.75 0.28 -10.22
N ALA A 34 -8.10 -0.96 -10.58
CA ALA A 34 -9.46 -1.47 -10.43
C ALA A 34 -9.83 -1.66 -8.95
N ALA A 35 -8.94 -2.25 -8.15
CA ALA A 35 -9.22 -2.68 -6.79
C ALA A 35 -8.45 -1.90 -5.71
N TRP A 36 -8.04 -0.65 -5.98
CA TRP A 36 -7.34 0.13 -4.97
C TRP A 36 -8.28 0.60 -3.86
N THR A 37 -7.79 0.60 -2.63
CA THR A 37 -8.51 1.18 -1.51
C THR A 37 -7.57 2.03 -0.68
N PHE A 38 -8.07 3.16 -0.17
CA PHE A 38 -7.30 4.09 0.63
C PHE A 38 -8.12 4.51 1.84
N SER A 39 -7.55 4.37 3.04
CA SER A 39 -8.23 4.76 4.29
C SER A 39 -8.32 6.28 4.48
N THR A 40 -7.68 7.08 3.62
CA THR A 40 -7.57 8.53 3.80
C THR A 40 -8.92 9.25 3.77
N GLU A 41 -9.86 8.80 2.94
CA GLU A 41 -11.19 9.43 2.85
C GLU A 41 -11.98 9.24 4.15
N GLU A 42 -12.08 8.00 4.63
CA GLU A 42 -12.74 7.66 5.90
C GLU A 42 -12.11 8.41 7.08
N LEU A 43 -10.77 8.42 7.14
CA LEU A 43 -10.02 9.15 8.17
C LEU A 43 -10.34 10.65 8.12
N ALA A 44 -10.34 11.28 6.95
CA ALA A 44 -10.65 12.70 6.82
C ALA A 44 -12.08 13.02 7.28
N ALA A 45 -13.05 12.20 6.87
CA ALA A 45 -14.46 12.38 7.20
C ALA A 45 -14.70 12.36 8.72
N MET A 46 -14.03 11.47 9.45
CA MET A 46 -14.13 11.40 10.93
C MET A 46 -13.71 12.69 11.63
N TYR A 47 -12.81 13.47 11.02
CA TYR A 47 -12.36 14.76 11.55
C TYR A 47 -13.08 15.96 10.90
N GLY A 48 -14.20 15.73 10.21
CA GLY A 48 -14.94 16.79 9.51
C GLY A 48 -14.17 17.43 8.36
N MET A 49 -13.16 16.72 7.83
CA MET A 49 -12.35 17.16 6.70
C MET A 49 -12.82 16.50 5.41
N ARG A 50 -12.63 17.19 4.29
CA ARG A 50 -12.82 16.62 2.96
C ARG A 50 -11.49 16.25 2.36
N GLN A 51 -11.35 14.99 1.97
CA GLN A 51 -10.21 14.51 1.20
C GLN A 51 -10.40 14.86 -0.28
N HIS A 52 -9.29 15.20 -0.94
CA HIS A 52 -9.21 15.27 -2.39
C HIS A 52 -7.98 14.47 -2.84
N SER A 53 -8.16 13.50 -3.74
CA SER A 53 -7.07 12.80 -4.41
C SER A 53 -7.19 12.93 -5.93
N PRO A 54 -6.47 13.90 -6.54
CA PRO A 54 -6.54 14.15 -7.97
C PRO A 54 -6.20 12.94 -8.85
N TYR A 55 -5.46 11.97 -8.32
CA TYR A 55 -5.03 10.77 -9.05
C TYR A 55 -6.06 9.64 -9.01
N THR A 56 -7.06 9.69 -8.14
CA THR A 56 -8.19 8.76 -8.17
C THR A 56 -9.43 9.36 -8.83
N GLU A 57 -9.37 10.64 -9.23
CA GLU A 57 -10.45 11.30 -9.97
C GLU A 57 -10.72 10.59 -11.31
N PRO A 58 -11.97 10.23 -11.65
CA PRO A 58 -12.28 9.42 -12.82
C PRO A 58 -11.71 9.95 -14.14
N GLY A 59 -11.68 11.28 -14.32
CA GLY A 59 -11.10 11.91 -15.50
C GLY A 59 -9.58 11.71 -15.61
N THR A 60 -8.86 11.82 -14.49
CA THR A 60 -7.42 11.59 -14.43
C THR A 60 -7.10 10.12 -14.69
N VAL A 61 -7.83 9.21 -14.04
CA VAL A 61 -7.65 7.76 -14.18
C VAL A 61 -7.86 7.35 -15.64
N LYS A 62 -8.99 7.76 -16.24
CA LYS A 62 -9.29 7.46 -17.63
C LYS A 62 -8.20 7.96 -18.57
N TRP A 63 -7.79 9.22 -18.42
CA TRP A 63 -6.74 9.79 -19.25
C TRP A 63 -5.43 9.02 -19.12
N ALA A 64 -5.00 8.71 -17.89
CA ALA A 64 -3.76 7.97 -17.65
C ALA A 64 -3.81 6.58 -18.29
N ILE A 65 -4.90 5.83 -18.10
CA ILE A 65 -5.05 4.47 -18.64
C ILE A 65 -4.99 4.46 -20.17
N GLU A 66 -5.62 5.45 -20.82
CA GLU A 66 -5.72 5.55 -22.27
C GLU A 66 -4.45 6.11 -22.94
N ASN A 67 -3.69 6.95 -22.24
CA ASN A 67 -2.65 7.78 -22.88
C ASN A 67 -1.22 7.51 -22.38
N THR A 68 -1.03 6.69 -21.33
CA THR A 68 0.33 6.37 -20.85
C THR A 68 0.66 4.89 -20.99
N GLY A 69 1.88 4.64 -21.44
CA GLY A 69 2.52 3.33 -21.46
C GLY A 69 3.59 3.18 -20.38
N ARG A 70 4.24 2.01 -20.37
CA ARG A 70 5.31 1.73 -19.41
C ARG A 70 6.46 2.73 -19.54
N SER A 71 6.86 3.06 -20.76
CA SER A 71 8.00 3.95 -21.06
C SER A 71 7.79 5.40 -20.59
N ASP A 72 6.54 5.87 -20.54
CA ASP A 72 6.19 7.17 -19.97
C ASP A 72 6.28 7.15 -18.43
N CYS A 73 6.00 6.00 -17.83
CA CYS A 73 5.83 5.87 -16.39
C CYS A 73 7.10 5.41 -15.67
N VAL A 74 7.91 4.56 -16.31
CA VAL A 74 9.06 3.88 -15.73
C VAL A 74 10.27 4.04 -16.64
N GLY A 75 11.40 4.46 -16.09
CA GLY A 75 12.63 4.59 -16.85
C GLY A 75 13.84 4.92 -16.01
N ARG A 76 15.03 4.77 -16.60
CA ARG A 76 16.28 5.21 -15.98
C ARG A 76 16.41 6.72 -16.06
N ARG A 77 16.57 7.35 -14.90
CA ARG A 77 16.76 8.79 -14.75
C ARG A 77 17.78 9.07 -13.64
N PRO A 78 18.53 10.18 -13.73
CA PRO A 78 19.40 10.61 -12.64
C PRO A 78 18.56 11.14 -11.46
N ILE A 79 18.53 10.40 -10.35
CA ILE A 79 17.78 10.76 -9.12
C ILE A 79 18.71 10.88 -7.92
N ARG A 80 18.26 11.58 -6.87
CA ARG A 80 18.91 11.59 -5.55
C ARG A 80 18.36 10.46 -4.70
N LEU A 81 19.22 9.53 -4.31
CA LEU A 81 18.88 8.41 -3.42
C LEU A 81 18.81 8.82 -1.95
N VAL A 82 19.56 9.87 -1.58
CA VAL A 82 19.58 10.45 -0.23
C VAL A 82 19.49 11.96 -0.32
N TYR A 83 18.93 12.59 0.71
CA TYR A 83 18.86 14.04 0.79
C TYR A 83 20.26 14.67 0.77
N GLY A 84 20.45 15.69 -0.08
CA GLY A 84 21.75 16.34 -0.28
C GLY A 84 22.78 15.54 -1.07
N GLY A 85 22.54 14.25 -1.37
CA GLY A 85 23.47 13.43 -2.16
C GLY A 85 23.46 13.75 -3.65
N ASP A 86 24.46 13.23 -4.36
CA ASP A 86 24.58 13.34 -5.81
C ASP A 86 23.45 12.61 -6.54
N ARG A 87 23.20 13.02 -7.79
CA ARG A 87 22.28 12.30 -8.66
C ARG A 87 22.99 11.07 -9.24
N THR A 88 22.33 9.93 -9.16
CA THR A 88 22.79 8.68 -9.76
C THR A 88 21.72 8.14 -10.70
N ASP A 89 22.16 7.53 -11.80
CA ASP A 89 21.24 6.90 -12.73
C ASP A 89 20.56 5.68 -12.08
N HIS A 90 19.24 5.69 -12.04
CA HIS A 90 18.45 4.71 -11.32
C HIS A 90 17.13 4.45 -12.04
N MET A 91 16.68 3.20 -12.07
CA MET A 91 15.35 2.87 -12.57
C MET A 91 14.30 3.51 -11.64
N THR A 92 13.39 4.32 -12.16
CA THR A 92 12.41 5.01 -11.33
C THR A 92 11.04 5.02 -11.97
N GLY A 93 10.01 5.00 -11.12
CA GLY A 93 8.62 5.17 -11.51
C GLY A 93 8.19 6.63 -11.53
N LYS A 94 6.96 6.85 -11.99
CA LYS A 94 6.30 8.15 -12.10
C LYS A 94 7.05 9.14 -12.98
N VAL A 95 7.82 8.66 -13.96
CA VAL A 95 8.70 9.51 -14.82
C VAL A 95 7.92 10.67 -15.43
N ILE A 96 6.76 10.40 -16.04
CA ILE A 96 5.86 11.43 -16.59
C ILE A 96 5.50 12.52 -15.57
N LEU A 97 5.26 12.17 -14.30
CA LEU A 97 4.96 13.17 -13.25
C LEU A 97 6.21 13.96 -12.85
N ARG A 98 7.37 13.31 -12.79
CA ARG A 98 8.65 13.96 -12.44
C ARG A 98 9.04 15.00 -13.49
N GLU A 99 8.79 14.69 -14.76
CA GLU A 99 9.07 15.54 -15.91
C GLU A 99 8.01 16.65 -16.07
N ALA A 100 6.73 16.35 -15.85
CA ALA A 100 5.66 17.34 -15.92
C ALA A 100 5.73 18.39 -14.79
N TYR A 101 6.17 17.98 -13.60
CA TYR A 101 6.24 18.84 -12.42
C TYR A 101 7.66 18.86 -11.86
N GLU A 102 8.59 19.52 -12.54
CA GLU A 102 9.98 19.56 -12.10
C GLU A 102 10.17 20.49 -10.88
N THR A 103 10.49 19.88 -9.74
CA THR A 103 10.77 20.54 -8.46
C THR A 103 12.03 19.95 -7.83
N VAL A 104 12.50 20.53 -6.73
CA VAL A 104 13.63 20.00 -5.95
C VAL A 104 13.39 18.55 -5.47
N SER A 105 12.13 18.17 -5.28
CA SER A 105 11.73 16.85 -4.77
C SER A 105 11.37 15.85 -5.87
N SER A 106 11.19 16.31 -7.11
CA SER A 106 10.71 15.48 -8.23
C SER A 106 11.69 14.39 -8.61
N TRP A 107 12.96 14.52 -8.26
CA TRP A 107 14.00 13.54 -8.53
C TRP A 107 14.51 12.87 -7.26
N ARG A 108 13.66 12.70 -6.23
CA ARG A 108 13.97 11.91 -5.03
C ARG A 108 13.55 10.45 -5.22
N ARG A 109 14.27 9.53 -4.58
CA ARG A 109 13.84 8.13 -4.43
C ARG A 109 12.45 8.05 -3.78
N LYS A 110 11.64 7.08 -4.22
CA LYS A 110 10.38 6.71 -3.55
C LYS A 110 10.72 5.92 -2.30
N ASP A 111 10.24 6.38 -1.15
CA ASP A 111 10.24 5.61 0.09
C ASP A 111 8.78 5.30 0.44
N PRO A 112 8.43 4.04 0.77
CA PRO A 112 7.11 3.71 1.33
C PRO A 112 6.80 4.55 2.58
N ILE A 113 5.52 4.77 2.88
CA ILE A 113 5.11 5.67 3.96
C ILE A 113 5.58 5.16 5.33
N GLU A 114 5.60 3.86 5.54
CA GLU A 114 6.11 3.20 6.74
C GLU A 114 7.60 3.43 6.96
N VAL A 115 8.38 3.49 5.87
CA VAL A 115 9.81 3.82 5.92
C VAL A 115 10.00 5.32 6.14
N GLY A 116 9.28 6.15 5.38
CA GLY A 116 9.40 7.61 5.44
C GLY A 116 8.93 8.22 6.76
N SER A 117 7.97 7.58 7.43
CA SER A 117 7.48 7.97 8.76
C SER A 117 8.34 7.42 9.91
N GLY A 118 9.22 6.45 9.63
CA GLY A 118 9.97 5.73 10.65
C GLY A 118 9.16 4.66 11.39
N VAL A 119 7.92 4.38 10.98
CA VAL A 119 7.04 3.38 11.62
C VAL A 119 7.57 1.95 11.47
N THR A 120 8.43 1.66 10.50
CA THR A 120 9.05 0.33 10.35
C THR A 120 9.78 -0.18 11.61
N VAL A 121 10.21 0.72 12.51
CA VAL A 121 10.84 0.32 13.77
C VAL A 121 9.82 -0.16 14.82
N ILE A 122 8.56 0.28 14.71
CA ILE A 122 7.52 0.02 15.72
C ILE A 122 7.22 -1.47 15.80
N GLY A 123 7.10 -2.17 14.69
CA GLY A 123 6.85 -3.62 14.69
C GLY A 123 7.98 -4.46 15.31
N HIS A 124 9.16 -3.87 15.51
CA HIS A 124 10.32 -4.49 16.16
C HIS A 124 10.60 -3.92 17.55
N ASP A 125 9.75 -3.03 18.05
CA ASP A 125 9.95 -2.35 19.32
C ASP A 125 9.84 -3.33 20.50
N PRO A 126 10.75 -3.26 21.49
CA PRO A 126 10.65 -4.04 22.72
C PRO A 126 9.31 -3.92 23.44
N TYR A 127 8.59 -2.80 23.27
CA TYR A 127 7.24 -2.56 23.76
C TYR A 127 6.31 -3.78 23.56
N TRP A 128 6.35 -4.40 22.38
CA TRP A 128 5.47 -5.53 22.09
C TRP A 128 5.80 -6.78 22.91
N LYS A 129 7.05 -6.95 23.36
CA LYS A 129 7.43 -8.06 24.25
C LYS A 129 6.86 -7.88 25.65
N ASP A 130 6.70 -6.63 26.09
CA ASP A 130 6.10 -6.31 27.39
C ASP A 130 4.57 -6.40 27.35
N GLN A 131 3.95 -6.17 26.19
CA GLN A 131 2.50 -6.28 26.02
C GLN A 131 2.02 -7.73 25.80
N ILE A 132 2.80 -8.52 25.07
CA ILE A 132 2.42 -9.88 24.67
C ILE A 132 3.63 -10.78 24.87
N SER A 133 3.50 -11.81 25.72
CA SER A 133 4.58 -12.78 25.93
C SER A 133 4.79 -13.67 24.69
N ASP A 134 5.95 -14.32 24.56
CA ASP A 134 6.20 -15.25 23.44
C ASP A 134 5.21 -16.43 23.48
N GLU A 135 4.95 -16.99 24.67
CA GLU A 135 4.00 -18.10 24.87
C GLU A 135 2.57 -17.72 24.48
N GLU A 136 2.11 -16.54 24.90
CA GLU A 136 0.80 -15.99 24.55
C GLU A 136 0.67 -15.79 23.04
N PHE A 137 1.70 -15.21 22.41
CA PHE A 137 1.73 -15.01 20.98
C PHE A 137 1.65 -16.32 20.20
N GLU A 138 2.49 -17.31 20.54
CA GLU A 138 2.52 -18.60 19.86
C GLU A 138 1.18 -19.33 19.95
N LYS A 139 0.56 -19.32 21.14
CA LYS A 139 -0.74 -19.95 21.37
C LYS A 139 -1.84 -19.30 20.54
N GLU A 140 -1.97 -17.99 20.59
CA GLU A 140 -3.05 -17.28 19.88
C GLU A 140 -2.83 -17.24 18.38
N ALA A 141 -1.59 -17.07 17.91
CA ALA A 141 -1.29 -17.16 16.49
C ALA A 141 -1.64 -18.55 15.93
N ALA A 142 -1.39 -19.63 16.67
CA ALA A 142 -1.79 -20.97 16.28
C ALA A 142 -3.32 -21.13 16.23
N GLU A 143 -4.06 -20.64 17.23
CA GLU A 143 -5.53 -20.64 17.20
C GLU A 143 -6.07 -19.85 16.00
N LEU A 144 -5.56 -18.63 15.79
CA LEU A 144 -5.97 -17.76 14.69
C LEU A 144 -5.65 -18.35 13.32
N LEU A 145 -4.55 -19.10 13.21
CA LEU A 145 -4.25 -19.85 12.00
C LEU A 145 -5.31 -20.92 11.70
N THR A 146 -5.81 -21.64 12.71
CA THR A 146 -6.93 -22.59 12.51
C THR A 146 -8.21 -21.90 12.05
N ARG A 147 -8.36 -20.62 12.39
CA ARG A 147 -9.47 -19.76 11.97
C ARG A 147 -9.22 -19.12 10.60
N GLY A 148 -8.02 -19.25 10.03
CA GLY A 148 -7.65 -18.73 8.70
C GLY A 148 -6.97 -17.36 8.70
N TYR A 149 -6.43 -16.90 9.83
CA TYR A 149 -5.67 -15.65 9.91
C TYR A 149 -4.18 -15.93 10.09
N ARG A 150 -3.34 -15.24 9.33
CA ARG A 150 -1.88 -15.34 9.46
C ARG A 150 -1.36 -14.13 10.25
N ILE A 151 -1.11 -14.35 11.55
CA ILE A 151 -0.54 -13.32 12.42
C ILE A 151 0.99 -13.45 12.44
N ARG A 152 1.68 -12.46 11.84
CA ARG A 152 3.13 -12.52 11.58
C ARG A 152 3.99 -11.94 12.71
N GLY A 153 3.38 -11.31 13.71
CA GLY A 153 4.09 -10.71 14.83
C GLY A 153 3.14 -10.20 15.92
N LYS A 154 3.72 -9.80 17.05
CA LYS A 154 2.97 -9.34 18.22
C LYS A 154 2.16 -8.07 17.96
N GLU A 155 2.70 -7.13 17.17
CA GLU A 155 1.96 -5.97 16.68
C GLU A 155 0.69 -6.39 15.92
N TYR A 156 0.81 -7.38 15.03
CA TYR A 156 -0.33 -7.89 14.27
C TYR A 156 -1.36 -8.54 15.21
N LEU A 157 -0.92 -9.25 16.25
CA LEU A 157 -1.82 -9.84 17.24
C LEU A 157 -2.55 -8.75 18.03
N ALA A 158 -1.84 -7.70 18.46
CA ALA A 158 -2.44 -6.56 19.15
C ALA A 158 -3.48 -5.85 18.28
N ASN A 159 -3.14 -5.58 17.01
CA ASN A 159 -4.07 -4.97 16.05
C ASN A 159 -5.27 -5.88 15.77
N PHE A 160 -5.08 -7.20 15.69
CA PHE A 160 -6.16 -8.15 15.49
C PHE A 160 -7.10 -8.23 16.70
N ARG A 161 -6.58 -8.17 17.92
CA ARG A 161 -7.39 -8.08 19.14
C ARG A 161 -8.26 -6.82 19.15
N GLU A 162 -7.69 -5.69 18.76
CA GLU A 162 -8.46 -4.44 18.64
C GLU A 162 -9.51 -4.51 17.53
N PHE A 163 -9.21 -5.18 16.42
CA PHE A 163 -10.19 -5.49 15.38
C PHE A 163 -11.37 -6.30 15.95
N GLU A 164 -11.12 -7.42 16.61
CA GLU A 164 -12.20 -8.23 17.20
C GLU A 164 -12.95 -7.51 18.32
N ARG A 165 -12.26 -6.63 19.06
CA ARG A 165 -12.88 -5.80 20.10
C ARG A 165 -13.84 -4.77 19.50
N CYS A 166 -13.51 -4.22 18.33
CA CYS A 166 -14.32 -3.20 17.66
C CYS A 166 -15.44 -3.79 16.81
N PHE A 167 -15.21 -4.95 16.20
CA PHE A 167 -16.06 -5.50 15.13
C PHE A 167 -16.58 -6.90 15.45
N GLY A 168 -16.45 -7.33 16.69
CA GLY A 168 -16.84 -8.67 17.13
C GLY A 168 -15.89 -9.76 16.60
N ARG A 169 -16.10 -10.98 17.11
CA ARG A 169 -15.31 -12.15 16.73
C ARG A 169 -15.41 -12.38 15.23
N ASP A 170 -14.27 -12.59 14.56
CA ASP A 170 -14.20 -12.79 13.10
C ASP A 170 -14.83 -11.64 12.29
N GLY A 171 -14.96 -10.44 12.86
CA GLY A 171 -15.63 -9.31 12.21
C GLY A 171 -17.15 -9.48 12.11
N ALA A 172 -17.78 -10.33 12.93
CA ALA A 172 -19.22 -10.63 12.83
C ALA A 172 -20.15 -9.42 13.00
N GLU A 173 -19.67 -8.32 13.56
CA GLU A 173 -20.42 -7.06 13.72
C GLU A 173 -20.09 -6.05 12.61
N GLN A 174 -19.19 -6.40 11.68
CA GLN A 174 -18.90 -5.64 10.47
C GLN A 174 -20.00 -5.94 9.44
N SER A 175 -20.87 -4.98 9.15
CA SER A 175 -21.98 -5.18 8.20
C SER A 175 -21.57 -5.14 6.73
N ASP A 176 -20.38 -4.61 6.42
CA ASP A 176 -20.06 -4.12 5.08
C ASP A 176 -18.89 -4.87 4.41
N ILE A 177 -18.27 -5.85 5.07
CA ILE A 177 -17.11 -6.59 4.51
C ILE A 177 -17.33 -8.10 4.61
N GLU A 178 -17.29 -8.78 3.47
CA GLU A 178 -17.37 -10.23 3.39
C GLU A 178 -16.02 -10.87 3.70
N ARG A 179 -16.02 -12.02 4.39
CA ARG A 179 -14.83 -12.83 4.57
C ARG A 179 -14.83 -13.98 3.57
N LEU A 180 -13.83 -14.01 2.70
CA LEU A 180 -13.66 -14.98 1.64
C LEU A 180 -12.84 -16.19 2.12
N GLY A 181 -12.77 -17.25 1.30
CA GLY A 181 -11.95 -18.42 1.57
C GLY A 181 -10.45 -18.11 1.61
N LEU A 182 -9.66 -19.07 2.11
CA LEU A 182 -8.21 -18.94 2.19
C LEU A 182 -7.61 -18.73 0.78
N GLY A 183 -7.03 -17.56 0.55
CA GLY A 183 -6.45 -17.17 -0.74
C GLY A 183 -7.45 -16.56 -1.73
N GLU A 184 -8.70 -16.35 -1.31
CA GLU A 184 -9.76 -15.70 -2.11
C GLU A 184 -9.91 -14.21 -1.76
N GLY A 185 -9.51 -13.79 -0.56
CA GLY A 185 -9.43 -12.38 -0.13
C GLY A 185 -8.00 -11.93 0.18
N CYS A 186 -7.86 -10.95 1.08
CA CYS A 186 -6.55 -10.50 1.55
C CYS A 186 -5.67 -11.69 2.01
N VAL A 187 -4.41 -11.73 1.56
CA VAL A 187 -3.49 -12.85 1.80
C VAL A 187 -3.19 -13.17 3.27
N ASP A 188 -3.51 -12.25 4.18
CA ASP A 188 -3.28 -12.40 5.62
C ASP A 188 -4.56 -12.62 6.43
N CYS A 189 -5.69 -11.99 6.06
CA CYS A 189 -6.93 -12.05 6.85
C CYS A 189 -8.17 -12.60 6.11
N CYS A 190 -8.05 -12.83 4.80
CA CYS A 190 -9.11 -13.32 3.91
C CYS A 190 -10.38 -12.44 3.84
N PHE A 191 -10.37 -11.24 4.43
CA PHE A 191 -11.43 -10.27 4.17
C PHE A 191 -11.37 -9.81 2.72
N ASP A 192 -12.54 -9.58 2.14
CA ASP A 192 -12.70 -8.90 0.87
C ASP A 192 -12.00 -7.54 0.97
N ILE A 193 -11.22 -7.22 -0.07
CA ILE A 193 -10.50 -5.96 -0.20
C ILE A 193 -11.33 -4.91 -0.96
N GLY A 194 -12.58 -5.24 -1.31
CA GLY A 194 -13.45 -4.46 -2.17
C GLY A 194 -13.22 -4.80 -3.65
N GLU A 195 -14.25 -4.58 -4.48
CA GLU A 195 -14.11 -4.50 -5.95
C GLU A 195 -13.24 -3.32 -6.37
#